data_AF-A0A9E3VQ90-F1
#
_entry.id   AF-A0A9E3VQ90-F1
#
_cell.length_a   1.000
_cell.length_b   1.000
_cell.length_c   1.000
_cell.angle_alpha   90.00
_cell.angle_beta   90.00
_cell.angle_gamma   90.00
#
_symmetry.space_group_name_H-M   'P 1'
#
loop_
_entity.id
_entity.type
_entity.pdbx_description
1 polymer ?
#
loop_
_entity_poly.entity_id
_entity_poly.type
_entity_poly.pdbx_seq_one_letter_code
_entity_poly.pdbx_strand_id
1 'polypeptide(L)'
;MRFISAVACLYALAVSSAVAGQEEDRAALRNDPVFQAVQQFADTMLAHGRDVYGEKHSPLFVSQLNVVTQRIPEATETDPGVWNGHFEVAGHQPYCQNLIGDLGILDVLKTMTRVTDDPRYDAARRDYLTYLLQSCRDPRSGYIPWGEHVGYDIVHDTIHVGEKKYWHEVKAYNIPWDQLWEVNPEATRHEIEVTFFNHLCDEETFAFNRHATMDGKTNRGTEPCSLLSSAGVYMDAWCWLYRKTGDATFLAWAQKMNALVAKRRSAETGLIPTDEVTRTGLMVYAEAASFAPYLLIAADLLGLEGDDFRKEGIEYLLAYQKWAYTPKRDDTGGPGYYDALDTQTGKPADVGGKRYLEPWQWTDNHEHVGVILASAAFGYGATGDDRLRVMCDSAIEAMRIPQSIAENKTMLSCDAGGVIMSLVTIARRSGDTRYLETARPLVEYVLKQNYKNGCFTSGMEGKGDYYCARAGSGYLASSVLAYALASHGLMDEVPPVRDLQGGLRF
;
A
#
# COMPACT_ATOMS: atom_id res chain seq x y z
N MET A 1 -32.59 15.56 -41.18
CA MET A 1 -32.49 14.08 -41.12
C MET A 1 -31.19 13.50 -41.67
N ARG A 2 -30.62 13.95 -42.80
CA ARG A 2 -29.37 13.37 -43.36
C ARG A 2 -28.08 13.64 -42.56
N PHE A 3 -28.01 14.72 -41.78
CA PHE A 3 -26.83 15.06 -40.96
C PHE A 3 -26.67 14.18 -39.71
N ILE A 4 -27.78 13.77 -39.08
CA ILE A 4 -27.77 12.93 -37.87
C ILE A 4 -27.26 11.51 -38.18
N SER A 5 -27.58 11.00 -39.37
CA SER A 5 -27.18 9.65 -39.80
C SER A 5 -25.67 9.53 -40.07
N ALA A 6 -25.01 10.60 -40.55
CA ALA A 6 -23.57 10.61 -40.81
C ALA A 6 -22.75 10.68 -39.51
N VAL A 7 -23.20 11.48 -38.52
CA VAL A 7 -22.56 11.57 -37.20
C VAL A 7 -22.68 10.25 -36.43
N ALA A 8 -23.85 9.59 -36.48
CA ALA A 8 -24.02 8.28 -35.86
C ALA A 8 -23.14 7.18 -36.50
N CYS A 9 -22.96 7.19 -37.83
CA CYS A 9 -22.06 6.25 -38.49
C CYS A 9 -20.59 6.50 -38.16
N LEU A 10 -20.16 7.77 -38.08
CA LEU A 10 -18.78 8.12 -37.69
C LEU A 10 -18.50 7.74 -36.23
N TYR A 11 -19.48 7.93 -35.33
CA TYR A 11 -19.35 7.51 -33.93
C TYR A 11 -19.30 5.99 -33.80
N ALA A 12 -20.15 5.25 -34.52
CA ALA A 12 -20.13 3.79 -34.52
C ALA A 12 -18.82 3.22 -35.09
N LEU A 13 -18.27 3.83 -36.15
CA LEU A 13 -16.97 3.45 -36.73
C LEU A 13 -15.81 3.73 -35.75
N ALA A 14 -15.82 4.89 -35.09
CA ALA A 14 -14.79 5.24 -34.10
C ALA A 14 -14.82 4.32 -32.87
N VAL A 15 -16.01 3.97 -32.37
CA VAL A 15 -16.18 2.99 -31.27
C VAL A 15 -15.72 1.61 -31.72
N SER A 16 -16.10 1.17 -32.93
CA SER A 16 -15.68 -0.14 -33.46
C SER A 16 -14.17 -0.22 -33.68
N SER A 17 -13.51 0.86 -34.11
CA SER A 17 -12.04 0.88 -34.26
C SER A 17 -11.31 0.91 -32.93
N ALA A 18 -11.85 1.62 -31.92
CA ALA A 18 -11.26 1.65 -30.59
C ALA A 18 -11.35 0.27 -29.89
N VAL A 19 -12.48 -0.41 -30.01
CA VAL A 19 -12.66 -1.77 -29.47
C VAL A 19 -11.74 -2.78 -30.17
N ALA A 20 -11.58 -2.68 -31.49
CA ALA A 20 -10.67 -3.54 -32.23
C ALA A 20 -9.21 -3.35 -31.81
N GLY A 21 -8.76 -2.09 -31.63
CA GLY A 21 -7.41 -1.80 -31.13
C GLY A 21 -7.15 -2.34 -29.72
N GLN A 22 -8.13 -2.20 -28.81
CA GLN A 22 -8.00 -2.75 -27.46
C GLN A 22 -7.90 -4.28 -27.42
N GLU A 23 -8.60 -5.00 -28.31
CA GLU A 23 -8.48 -6.46 -28.36
C GLU A 23 -7.13 -6.90 -28.95
N GLU A 24 -6.58 -6.17 -29.92
CA GLU A 24 -5.21 -6.40 -30.42
C GLU A 24 -4.17 -6.20 -29.32
N ASP A 25 -4.27 -5.11 -28.54
CA ASP A 25 -3.38 -4.83 -27.41
C ASP A 25 -3.50 -5.90 -26.32
N ARG A 26 -4.72 -6.35 -26.00
CA ARG A 26 -4.96 -7.46 -25.06
C ARG A 26 -4.38 -8.78 -25.58
N ALA A 27 -4.49 -9.06 -26.87
CA ALA A 27 -3.89 -10.25 -27.47
C ALA A 27 -2.34 -10.19 -27.44
N ALA A 28 -1.75 -9.02 -27.67
CA ALA A 28 -0.31 -8.82 -27.54
C ALA A 28 0.15 -9.00 -26.09
N LEU A 29 -0.57 -8.40 -25.13
CA LEU A 29 -0.32 -8.55 -23.69
C LEU A 29 -0.34 -10.03 -23.25
N ARG A 30 -1.31 -10.84 -23.70
CA ARG A 30 -1.41 -12.26 -23.34
C ARG A 30 -0.20 -13.09 -23.77
N ASN A 31 0.55 -12.62 -24.78
CA ASN A 31 1.79 -13.25 -25.24
C ASN A 31 3.05 -12.68 -24.58
N ASP A 32 2.91 -11.66 -23.74
CA ASP A 32 4.02 -11.03 -23.04
C ASP A 32 4.51 -11.90 -21.88
N PRO A 33 5.82 -12.22 -21.78
CA PRO A 33 6.36 -13.05 -20.70
C PRO A 33 6.16 -12.47 -19.30
N VAL A 34 6.15 -11.14 -19.17
CA VAL A 34 5.90 -10.45 -17.90
C VAL A 34 4.46 -10.69 -17.46
N PHE A 35 3.50 -10.55 -18.38
CA PHE A 35 2.09 -10.85 -18.10
C PHE A 35 1.88 -12.33 -17.75
N GLN A 36 2.49 -13.24 -18.51
CA GLN A 36 2.36 -14.68 -18.27
C GLN A 36 2.91 -15.10 -16.90
N ALA A 37 3.99 -14.47 -16.42
CA ALA A 37 4.52 -14.71 -15.08
C ALA A 37 3.51 -14.32 -13.99
N VAL A 38 2.83 -13.18 -14.15
CA VAL A 38 1.77 -12.77 -13.20
C VAL A 38 0.55 -13.69 -13.29
N GLN A 39 0.14 -14.08 -14.50
CA GLN A 39 -0.98 -15.01 -14.68
C GLN A 39 -0.69 -16.36 -14.00
N GLN A 40 0.51 -16.90 -14.20
CA GLN A 40 0.93 -18.14 -13.55
C GLN A 40 1.01 -17.99 -12.03
N PHE A 41 1.40 -16.83 -11.51
CA PHE A 41 1.32 -16.52 -10.08
C PHE A 41 -0.11 -16.53 -9.54
N ALA A 42 -1.04 -15.85 -10.19
CA ALA A 42 -2.45 -15.87 -9.79
C ALA A 42 -2.98 -17.31 -9.77
N ASP A 43 -2.68 -18.09 -10.81
CA ASP A 43 -3.12 -19.48 -10.93
C ASP A 43 -2.51 -20.38 -9.85
N THR A 44 -1.23 -20.18 -9.53
CA THR A 44 -0.54 -20.90 -8.46
C THR A 44 -1.14 -20.58 -7.10
N MET A 45 -1.45 -19.32 -6.81
CA MET A 45 -2.09 -18.93 -5.55
C MET A 45 -3.50 -19.49 -5.42
N LEU A 46 -4.28 -19.57 -6.50
CA LEU A 46 -5.59 -20.21 -6.49
C LEU A 46 -5.53 -21.71 -6.25
N ALA A 47 -4.50 -22.38 -6.79
CA ALA A 47 -4.35 -23.83 -6.68
C ALA A 47 -3.69 -24.28 -5.36
N HIS A 48 -2.74 -23.51 -4.85
CA HIS A 48 -1.84 -23.93 -3.76
C HIS A 48 -1.73 -22.92 -2.61
N GLY A 49 -2.11 -21.67 -2.83
CA GLY A 49 -1.99 -20.60 -1.84
C GLY A 49 -3.16 -20.50 -0.88
N ARG A 50 -4.16 -21.39 -0.94
CA ARG A 50 -5.35 -21.35 -0.08
C ARG A 50 -5.19 -22.21 1.16
N ASP A 51 -5.95 -21.85 2.19
CA ASP A 51 -6.05 -22.62 3.42
C ASP A 51 -6.67 -24.01 3.21
N VAL A 52 -5.87 -25.04 3.47
CA VAL A 52 -6.24 -26.46 3.46
C VAL A 52 -5.64 -27.21 4.66
N TYR A 53 -5.30 -26.48 5.73
CA TYR A 53 -4.39 -26.97 6.78
C TYR A 53 -5.05 -27.22 8.13
N GLY A 54 -6.10 -26.48 8.46
CA GLY A 54 -6.87 -26.62 9.71
C GLY A 54 -7.99 -27.67 9.65
N GLU A 55 -8.83 -27.68 10.68
CA GLU A 55 -10.08 -28.44 10.67
C GLU A 55 -11.05 -27.87 9.64
N LYS A 56 -11.10 -26.54 9.52
CA LYS A 56 -11.82 -25.86 8.45
C LYS A 56 -10.87 -25.54 7.32
N HIS A 57 -11.37 -25.66 6.10
CA HIS A 57 -10.68 -25.17 4.92
C HIS A 57 -11.40 -23.91 4.45
N SER A 58 -10.73 -22.77 4.57
CA SER A 58 -11.29 -21.46 4.23
C SER A 58 -10.83 -20.99 2.83
N PRO A 59 -11.50 -20.01 2.21
CA PRO A 59 -11.03 -19.39 0.97
C PRO A 59 -9.87 -18.41 1.19
N LEU A 60 -9.36 -18.29 2.42
CA LEU A 60 -8.27 -17.40 2.77
C LEU A 60 -6.95 -17.83 2.10
N PHE A 61 -6.11 -16.86 1.78
CA PHE A 61 -4.75 -17.11 1.32
C PHE A 61 -3.80 -17.29 2.50
N VAL A 62 -2.81 -18.15 2.33
CA VAL A 62 -1.73 -18.34 3.30
C VAL A 62 -0.79 -17.14 3.28
N SER A 63 -0.27 -16.76 4.45
CA SER A 63 0.66 -15.63 4.57
C SER A 63 2.01 -15.95 3.94
N GLN A 64 2.45 -17.21 4.01
CA GLN A 64 3.67 -17.69 3.38
C GLN A 64 3.48 -19.03 2.66
N LEU A 65 4.13 -19.17 1.51
CA LEU A 65 4.13 -20.40 0.72
C LEU A 65 5.57 -20.71 0.27
N ASN A 66 6.06 -21.90 0.60
CA ASN A 66 7.32 -22.39 0.04
C ASN A 66 7.11 -22.65 -1.46
N VAL A 67 7.85 -21.96 -2.33
CA VAL A 67 7.59 -22.03 -3.77
C VAL A 67 8.05 -23.34 -4.41
N VAL A 68 8.83 -24.16 -3.71
CA VAL A 68 9.26 -25.49 -4.17
C VAL A 68 8.21 -26.53 -3.81
N THR A 69 7.78 -26.58 -2.54
CA THR A 69 6.81 -27.58 -2.07
C THR A 69 5.37 -27.17 -2.34
N GLN A 70 5.12 -25.88 -2.61
CA GLN A 70 3.79 -25.28 -2.76
C GLN A 70 2.90 -25.57 -1.54
N ARG A 71 3.50 -25.48 -0.35
CA ARG A 71 2.82 -25.62 0.94
C ARG A 71 3.28 -24.51 1.90
N ILE A 72 2.49 -24.23 2.94
CA ILE A 72 3.00 -23.44 4.07
C ILE A 72 4.26 -24.11 4.63
N PRO A 73 5.30 -23.34 4.98
CA PRO A 73 6.44 -23.88 5.71
C PRO A 73 6.00 -24.42 7.08
N GLU A 74 6.65 -25.49 7.56
CA GLU A 74 6.40 -25.97 8.91
C GLU A 74 6.94 -24.97 9.94
N ALA A 75 6.17 -24.65 10.99
CA ALA A 75 6.59 -23.67 12.02
C ALA A 75 7.88 -24.08 12.77
N THR A 76 8.26 -25.36 12.72
CA THR A 76 9.52 -25.90 13.26
C THR A 76 10.72 -25.69 12.34
N GLU A 77 10.50 -25.23 11.11
CA GLU A 77 11.59 -24.86 10.22
C GLU A 77 12.33 -23.67 10.84
N THR A 78 13.54 -23.93 11.30
CA THR A 78 14.54 -22.89 11.61
C THR A 78 15.09 -22.26 10.33
N ASP A 79 14.39 -22.41 9.20
CA ASP A 79 14.80 -21.82 7.95
C ASP A 79 14.70 -20.30 8.10
N PRO A 80 15.81 -19.56 7.96
CA PRO A 80 15.81 -18.11 8.05
C PRO A 80 14.80 -17.45 7.10
N GLY A 81 14.37 -18.15 6.04
CA GLY A 81 13.36 -17.70 5.09
C GLY A 81 11.93 -17.71 5.55
N VAL A 82 11.62 -18.52 6.56
CA VAL A 82 10.30 -18.56 7.15
C VAL A 82 10.20 -17.40 8.11
N TRP A 83 9.31 -16.45 7.80
CA TRP A 83 9.05 -15.36 8.70
C TRP A 83 8.23 -15.90 9.87
N ASN A 84 8.91 -16.33 10.93
CA ASN A 84 8.25 -16.76 12.17
C ASN A 84 8.06 -15.59 13.16
N GLY A 85 8.30 -14.35 12.70
CA GLY A 85 8.43 -13.16 13.54
C GLY A 85 9.49 -13.31 14.63
N HIS A 86 9.86 -12.22 15.29
CA HIS A 86 9.97 -12.35 16.73
C HIS A 86 8.53 -12.60 17.21
N PHE A 87 8.32 -13.59 18.07
CA PHE A 87 7.00 -14.02 18.56
C PHE A 87 6.07 -12.87 19.03
N GLU A 88 6.59 -11.66 19.24
CA GLU A 88 5.90 -10.43 19.61
C GLU A 88 4.84 -9.90 18.62
N VAL A 89 4.84 -10.30 17.35
CA VAL A 89 3.95 -9.69 16.33
C VAL A 89 3.18 -10.77 15.57
N ALA A 90 1.87 -10.90 15.82
CA ALA A 90 1.08 -12.07 15.41
C ALA A 90 0.92 -12.26 13.90
N GLY A 91 0.79 -11.18 13.13
CA GLY A 91 0.47 -11.22 11.69
C GLY A 91 1.58 -11.77 10.79
N HIS A 92 2.59 -12.43 11.37
CA HIS A 92 3.80 -12.85 10.68
C HIS A 92 3.92 -14.34 10.44
N GLN A 93 3.27 -15.16 11.27
CA GLN A 93 3.42 -16.61 11.16
C GLN A 93 2.95 -17.09 9.78
N PRO A 94 3.55 -18.16 9.23
CA PRO A 94 3.19 -18.68 7.91
C PRO A 94 1.69 -18.96 7.71
N TYR A 95 1.04 -19.39 8.78
CA TYR A 95 -0.39 -19.74 8.85
C TYR A 95 -1.28 -18.59 9.36
N CYS A 96 -0.70 -17.44 9.72
CA CYS A 96 -1.46 -16.30 10.24
C CYS A 96 -1.79 -15.34 9.11
N GLN A 97 -3.03 -15.43 8.63
CA GLN A 97 -3.57 -14.61 7.57
C GLN A 97 -3.78 -13.17 8.04
N ASN A 98 -3.49 -12.20 7.17
CA ASN A 98 -3.71 -10.78 7.44
C ASN A 98 -4.12 -10.04 6.16
N LEU A 99 -5.32 -9.44 6.15
CA LEU A 99 -5.89 -8.82 4.95
C LEU A 99 -4.97 -7.75 4.36
N ILE A 100 -4.29 -6.99 5.21
CA ILE A 100 -3.41 -5.94 4.70
C ILE A 100 -2.34 -6.59 3.80
N GLY A 101 -1.72 -7.70 4.23
CA GLY A 101 -0.68 -8.40 3.46
C GLY A 101 -1.18 -8.97 2.13
N ASP A 102 -2.46 -9.31 2.05
CA ASP A 102 -3.07 -9.96 0.89
C ASP A 102 -3.62 -8.98 -0.14
N LEU A 103 -3.65 -7.67 0.14
CA LEU A 103 -4.20 -6.67 -0.80
C LEU A 103 -3.56 -6.76 -2.20
N GLY A 104 -2.24 -7.00 -2.28
CA GLY A 104 -1.55 -7.16 -3.55
C GLY A 104 -2.07 -8.33 -4.40
N ILE A 105 -2.34 -9.50 -3.79
CA ILE A 105 -2.93 -10.63 -4.54
C ILE A 105 -4.39 -10.34 -4.88
N LEU A 106 -5.16 -9.68 -4.01
CA LEU A 106 -6.55 -9.30 -4.33
C LEU A 106 -6.63 -8.33 -5.52
N ASP A 107 -5.68 -7.40 -5.64
CA ASP A 107 -5.58 -6.48 -6.78
C ASP A 107 -5.16 -7.19 -8.07
N VAL A 108 -4.25 -8.17 -7.98
CA VAL A 108 -3.93 -9.06 -9.11
C VAL A 108 -5.18 -9.78 -9.57
N LEU A 109 -5.94 -10.42 -8.68
CA LEU A 109 -7.16 -11.17 -9.04
C LEU A 109 -8.22 -10.27 -9.68
N LYS A 110 -8.45 -9.09 -9.11
CA LYS A 110 -9.37 -8.09 -9.66
C LYS A 110 -8.95 -7.64 -11.07
N THR A 111 -7.66 -7.36 -11.26
CA THR A 111 -7.12 -6.92 -12.56
C THR A 111 -7.17 -8.04 -13.58
N MET A 112 -6.77 -9.26 -13.20
CA MET A 112 -6.81 -10.45 -14.03
C MET A 112 -8.22 -10.76 -14.53
N THR A 113 -9.24 -10.64 -13.67
CA THR A 113 -10.65 -10.81 -14.07
C THR A 113 -10.99 -9.91 -15.26
N ARG A 114 -10.60 -8.64 -15.21
CA ARG A 114 -10.96 -7.65 -16.23
C ARG A 114 -10.20 -7.79 -17.56
N VAL A 115 -8.94 -8.22 -17.51
CA VAL A 115 -8.08 -8.31 -18.71
C VAL A 115 -8.14 -9.67 -19.40
N THR A 116 -8.54 -10.71 -18.66
CA THR A 116 -8.72 -12.07 -19.19
C THR A 116 -10.17 -12.48 -19.38
N ASP A 117 -11.11 -11.72 -18.82
CA ASP A 117 -12.54 -12.06 -18.73
C ASP A 117 -12.81 -13.41 -18.02
N ASP A 118 -11.84 -13.91 -17.25
CA ASP A 118 -11.97 -15.16 -16.50
C ASP A 118 -12.60 -14.91 -15.11
N PRO A 119 -13.84 -15.38 -14.87
CA PRO A 119 -14.58 -15.08 -13.65
C PRO A 119 -14.00 -15.76 -12.40
N ARG A 120 -13.10 -16.74 -12.54
CA ARG A 120 -12.57 -17.48 -11.39
C ARG A 120 -11.74 -16.60 -10.46
N TYR A 121 -11.10 -15.57 -10.99
CA TYR A 121 -10.27 -14.65 -10.19
C TYR A 121 -11.13 -13.78 -9.28
N ASP A 122 -12.23 -13.20 -9.80
CA ASP A 122 -13.14 -12.41 -8.97
C ASP A 122 -13.91 -13.26 -7.97
N ALA A 123 -14.32 -14.48 -8.35
CA ALA A 123 -14.92 -15.43 -7.42
C ALA A 123 -14.01 -15.68 -6.21
N ALA A 124 -12.73 -15.97 -6.45
CA ALA A 124 -11.75 -16.16 -5.38
C ALA A 124 -11.59 -14.95 -4.45
N ARG A 125 -11.50 -13.75 -5.04
CA ARG A 125 -11.40 -12.49 -4.30
C ARG A 125 -12.64 -12.25 -3.43
N ARG A 126 -13.83 -12.47 -3.97
CA ARG A 126 -15.11 -12.30 -3.25
C ARG A 126 -15.28 -13.33 -2.15
N ASP A 127 -14.94 -14.59 -2.38
CA ASP A 127 -15.01 -15.66 -1.39
C ASP A 127 -14.11 -15.34 -0.19
N TYR A 128 -12.87 -14.92 -0.46
CA TYR A 128 -11.92 -14.48 0.56
C TYR A 128 -12.52 -13.36 1.42
N LEU A 129 -12.98 -12.26 0.81
CA LEU A 129 -13.45 -11.08 1.54
C LEU A 129 -14.74 -11.36 2.32
N THR A 130 -15.62 -12.17 1.73
CA THR A 130 -16.87 -12.62 2.36
C THR A 130 -16.55 -13.44 3.61
N TYR A 131 -15.65 -14.42 3.50
CA TYR A 131 -15.27 -15.26 4.64
C TYR A 131 -14.63 -14.45 5.75
N LEU A 132 -13.69 -13.56 5.41
CA LEU A 132 -13.04 -12.67 6.38
C LEU A 132 -14.08 -11.87 7.20
N LEU A 133 -15.03 -11.22 6.53
CA LEU A 133 -16.02 -10.36 7.19
C LEU A 133 -17.13 -11.14 7.92
N GLN A 134 -17.33 -12.42 7.62
CA GLN A 134 -18.36 -13.25 8.25
C GLN A 134 -17.84 -14.15 9.36
N SER A 135 -16.61 -14.66 9.23
CA SER A 135 -16.11 -15.78 10.03
C SER A 135 -14.88 -15.44 10.87
N CYS A 136 -14.09 -14.42 10.49
CA CYS A 136 -12.81 -14.14 11.15
C CYS A 136 -12.90 -13.03 12.20
N ARG A 137 -13.93 -12.18 12.14
CA ARG A 137 -14.03 -10.99 13.01
C ARG A 137 -14.11 -11.37 14.50
N ASP A 138 -13.52 -10.54 15.35
CA ASP A 138 -13.63 -10.71 16.80
C ASP A 138 -15.10 -10.61 17.22
N PRO A 139 -15.67 -11.61 17.91
CA PRO A 139 -17.10 -11.63 18.21
C PRO A 139 -17.54 -10.59 19.26
N ARG A 140 -16.60 -9.94 19.96
CA ARG A 140 -16.89 -8.93 20.98
C ARG A 140 -16.89 -7.53 20.39
N SER A 141 -15.84 -7.20 19.63
CA SER A 141 -15.65 -5.87 19.05
C SER A 141 -16.16 -5.75 17.61
N GLY A 142 -16.24 -6.87 16.89
CA GLY A 142 -16.45 -6.90 15.46
C GLY A 142 -15.21 -6.51 14.65
N TYR A 143 -14.02 -6.47 15.24
CA TYR A 143 -12.82 -6.14 14.46
C TYR A 143 -12.42 -7.22 13.47
N ILE A 144 -11.95 -6.80 12.31
CA ILE A 144 -11.14 -7.67 11.45
C ILE A 144 -9.81 -7.95 12.17
N PRO A 145 -9.37 -9.22 12.29
CA PRO A 145 -8.05 -9.55 12.82
C PRO A 145 -6.99 -9.26 11.76
N TRP A 146 -6.64 -8.00 11.63
CA TRP A 146 -5.63 -7.48 10.71
C TRP A 146 -4.72 -6.48 11.41
N GLY A 147 -3.74 -5.96 10.68
CA GLY A 147 -2.85 -4.93 11.23
C GLY A 147 -1.46 -5.43 11.56
N GLU A 148 -0.75 -4.67 12.39
CA GLU A 148 0.60 -5.04 12.78
C GLU A 148 0.57 -6.24 13.76
N HIS A 149 -0.31 -6.19 14.78
CA HIS A 149 -0.21 -7.06 15.97
C HIS A 149 -1.18 -8.24 16.03
N VAL A 150 -2.09 -8.40 15.07
CA VAL A 150 -3.05 -9.52 15.04
C VAL A 150 -3.26 -10.04 13.61
N GLY A 151 -3.68 -11.29 13.53
CA GLY A 151 -4.07 -11.96 12.29
C GLY A 151 -5.01 -13.12 12.57
N TYR A 152 -5.49 -13.79 11.53
CA TYR A 152 -6.33 -14.98 11.65
C TYR A 152 -5.49 -16.25 11.47
N ASP A 153 -5.44 -17.09 12.49
CA ASP A 153 -4.82 -18.41 12.44
C ASP A 153 -5.71 -19.37 11.65
N ILE A 154 -5.30 -19.71 10.43
CA ILE A 154 -6.07 -20.61 9.55
C ILE A 154 -5.99 -22.08 9.99
N VAL A 155 -4.97 -22.45 10.78
CA VAL A 155 -4.80 -23.83 11.26
C VAL A 155 -5.69 -24.09 12.46
N HIS A 156 -5.79 -23.12 13.36
CA HIS A 156 -6.57 -23.23 14.59
C HIS A 156 -7.95 -22.56 14.52
N ASP A 157 -8.27 -21.86 13.43
CA ASP A 157 -9.51 -21.10 13.24
C ASP A 157 -9.78 -20.07 14.35
N THR A 158 -8.72 -19.37 14.77
CA THR A 158 -8.78 -18.38 15.86
C THR A 158 -8.05 -17.10 15.52
N ILE A 159 -8.31 -16.03 16.28
CA ILE A 159 -7.50 -14.81 16.18
C ILE A 159 -6.15 -15.08 16.84
N HIS A 160 -5.09 -14.99 16.05
CA HIS A 160 -3.72 -15.10 16.54
C HIS A 160 -3.26 -13.76 17.12
N VAL A 161 -2.52 -13.86 18.23
CA VAL A 161 -1.99 -12.71 18.97
C VAL A 161 -0.52 -12.99 19.22
N GLY A 162 0.35 -12.02 18.94
CA GLY A 162 1.77 -12.15 19.24
C GLY A 162 1.97 -12.15 20.76
N GLU A 163 3.20 -12.37 21.21
CA GLU A 163 3.59 -12.33 22.62
C GLU A 163 3.23 -10.99 23.28
N LYS A 164 3.07 -9.91 22.50
CA LYS A 164 2.67 -8.59 23.00
C LYS A 164 1.25 -8.23 22.59
N LYS A 165 0.34 -8.40 23.57
CA LYS A 165 -0.97 -7.74 23.75
C LYS A 165 -1.96 -7.84 22.57
N TYR A 166 -3.22 -8.04 22.93
CA TYR A 166 -4.35 -8.16 22.00
C TYR A 166 -4.73 -6.81 21.37
N TRP A 167 -3.89 -6.31 20.45
CA TRP A 167 -3.98 -4.96 19.90
C TRP A 167 -4.42 -4.91 18.44
N HIS A 168 -5.42 -4.08 18.18
CA HIS A 168 -5.80 -3.63 16.86
C HIS A 168 -4.91 -2.44 16.48
N GLU A 169 -4.25 -2.51 15.32
CA GLU A 169 -3.47 -1.40 14.77
C GLU A 169 -3.46 -1.46 13.25
N VAL A 170 -4.01 -0.45 12.60
CA VAL A 170 -4.02 -0.38 11.13
C VAL A 170 -3.12 0.76 10.66
N LYS A 171 -2.10 0.40 9.89
CA LYS A 171 -1.18 1.31 9.17
C LYS A 171 -1.12 0.94 7.69
N ALA A 172 -2.27 0.65 7.10
CA ALA A 172 -2.39 0.28 5.70
C ALA A 172 -2.70 1.51 4.86
N TYR A 173 -1.92 1.74 3.80
CA TYR A 173 -2.46 2.52 2.70
C TYR A 173 -3.52 1.69 1.97
N ASN A 174 -4.38 2.32 1.17
CA ASN A 174 -5.21 1.64 0.18
C ASN A 174 -6.14 0.51 0.69
N ILE A 175 -6.72 0.67 1.88
CA ILE A 175 -7.75 -0.28 2.36
C ILE A 175 -8.87 -0.36 1.32
N PRO A 176 -9.25 -1.57 0.86
CA PRO A 176 -10.16 -1.75 -0.26
C PRO A 176 -11.62 -1.62 0.19
N TRP A 177 -11.98 -0.46 0.75
CA TRP A 177 -13.30 -0.21 1.35
C TRP A 177 -14.46 -0.51 0.39
N ASP A 178 -14.31 -0.20 -0.90
CA ASP A 178 -15.33 -0.55 -1.90
C ASP A 178 -15.50 -2.06 -2.08
N GLN A 179 -14.40 -2.83 -2.02
CA GLN A 179 -14.45 -4.29 -2.13
C GLN A 179 -15.05 -4.93 -0.88
N LEU A 180 -14.71 -4.41 0.31
CA LEU A 180 -15.31 -4.85 1.57
C LEU A 180 -16.81 -4.54 1.61
N TRP A 181 -17.20 -3.35 1.18
CA TRP A 181 -18.60 -2.92 1.13
C TRP A 181 -19.42 -3.71 0.12
N GLU A 182 -18.83 -4.08 -1.01
CA GLU A 182 -19.46 -4.89 -2.05
C GLU A 182 -19.95 -6.25 -1.50
N VAL A 183 -19.19 -6.86 -0.58
CA VAL A 183 -19.53 -8.17 -0.02
C VAL A 183 -20.29 -8.09 1.31
N ASN A 184 -19.99 -7.10 2.16
CA ASN A 184 -20.70 -6.90 3.41
C ASN A 184 -20.65 -5.41 3.87
N PRO A 185 -21.65 -4.59 3.49
CA PRO A 185 -21.66 -3.17 3.81
C PRO A 185 -21.83 -2.88 5.30
N GLU A 186 -22.57 -3.73 6.03
CA GLU A 186 -22.80 -3.57 7.47
C GLU A 186 -21.52 -3.83 8.26
N ALA A 187 -20.83 -4.94 7.97
CA ALA A 187 -19.54 -5.25 8.60
C ALA A 187 -18.49 -4.19 8.28
N THR A 188 -18.45 -3.70 7.03
CA THR A 188 -17.51 -2.65 6.61
C THR A 188 -17.76 -1.34 7.33
N ARG A 189 -19.03 -0.91 7.41
CA ARG A 189 -19.40 0.28 8.18
C ARG A 189 -19.01 0.15 9.64
N HIS A 190 -19.36 -0.99 10.26
CA HIS A 190 -19.04 -1.27 11.65
C HIS A 190 -17.54 -1.20 11.89
N GLU A 191 -16.72 -1.84 11.06
CA GLU A 191 -15.25 -1.81 11.15
C GLU A 191 -14.71 -0.38 11.20
N ILE A 192 -15.18 0.51 10.32
CA ILE A 192 -14.78 1.92 10.28
C ILE A 192 -15.21 2.67 11.55
N GLU A 193 -16.43 2.42 12.03
CA GLU A 193 -16.98 3.07 13.22
C GLU A 193 -16.22 2.61 14.48
N VAL A 194 -16.03 1.29 14.70
CA VAL A 194 -15.37 0.78 15.90
C VAL A 194 -13.88 1.06 15.94
N THR A 195 -13.20 1.01 14.79
CA THR A 195 -11.78 1.38 14.67
C THR A 195 -11.55 2.79 15.16
N PHE A 196 -12.51 3.69 14.97
CA PHE A 196 -12.39 5.02 15.53
C PHE A 196 -12.65 5.07 17.03
N PHE A 197 -13.84 4.64 17.45
CA PHE A 197 -14.32 4.88 18.82
C PHE A 197 -13.41 4.25 19.88
N ASN A 198 -12.78 3.13 19.55
CA ASN A 198 -11.93 2.44 20.50
C ASN A 198 -10.50 3.00 20.51
N HIS A 199 -10.03 3.59 19.42
CA HIS A 199 -8.70 4.21 19.35
C HIS A 199 -8.64 5.61 19.97
N LEU A 200 -9.77 6.32 20.06
CA LEU A 200 -9.82 7.64 20.69
C LEU A 200 -9.43 7.63 22.17
N CYS A 201 -8.54 8.54 22.53
CA CYS A 201 -8.21 8.86 23.92
C CYS A 201 -9.08 10.01 24.44
N ASP A 202 -9.44 10.95 23.57
CA ASP A 202 -10.19 12.17 23.90
C ASP A 202 -11.09 12.60 22.71
N GLU A 203 -12.40 12.72 22.94
CA GLU A 203 -13.37 13.08 21.89
C GLU A 203 -13.42 14.56 21.55
N GLU A 204 -12.97 15.44 22.44
CA GLU A 204 -12.98 16.87 22.22
C GLU A 204 -11.81 17.27 21.32
N THR A 205 -10.63 16.77 21.65
CA THR A 205 -9.37 17.06 20.95
C THR A 205 -9.10 16.12 19.77
N PHE A 206 -9.79 14.97 19.71
CA PHE A 206 -9.54 13.87 18.78
C PHE A 206 -8.19 13.17 18.98
N ALA A 207 -7.49 13.43 20.10
CA ALA A 207 -6.28 12.70 20.43
C ALA A 207 -6.58 11.20 20.52
N PHE A 208 -5.69 10.39 19.96
CA PHE A 208 -5.93 8.95 19.80
C PHE A 208 -4.65 8.16 20.06
N ASN A 209 -4.80 6.85 20.23
CA ASN A 209 -3.68 5.92 20.24
C ASN A 209 -3.74 5.04 18.99
N ARG A 210 -2.59 4.82 18.34
CA ARG A 210 -2.47 3.90 17.20
C ARG A 210 -2.86 2.44 17.53
N HIS A 211 -2.82 2.05 18.80
CA HIS A 211 -3.28 0.75 19.27
C HIS A 211 -4.64 0.88 19.97
N ALA A 212 -5.59 -0.01 19.69
CA ALA A 212 -6.74 -0.27 20.57
C ALA A 212 -6.75 -1.73 21.00
N THR A 213 -7.52 -2.08 22.04
CA THR A 213 -7.67 -3.49 22.38
C THR A 213 -8.66 -4.16 21.43
N MET A 214 -8.31 -5.35 20.96
CA MET A 214 -9.16 -6.12 20.03
C MET A 214 -10.48 -6.58 20.68
N ASP A 215 -10.60 -6.50 22.01
CA ASP A 215 -11.84 -6.79 22.75
C ASP A 215 -12.87 -5.64 22.71
N GLY A 216 -12.53 -4.51 22.07
CA GLY A 216 -13.45 -3.40 21.85
C GLY A 216 -13.56 -2.42 23.02
N LYS A 217 -12.66 -2.50 24.02
CA LYS A 217 -12.60 -1.46 25.05
C LYS A 217 -12.03 -0.17 24.46
N THR A 218 -12.60 0.93 24.91
CA THR A 218 -12.21 2.27 24.48
C THR A 218 -10.95 2.76 25.20
N ASN A 219 -10.09 3.49 24.47
CA ASN A 219 -8.90 4.14 25.00
C ASN A 219 -9.15 5.48 25.71
N ARG A 220 -10.42 5.85 25.95
CA ARG A 220 -10.77 7.11 26.60
C ARG A 220 -10.03 7.30 27.93
N GLY A 221 -9.36 8.44 28.06
CA GLY A 221 -8.59 8.80 29.24
C GLY A 221 -7.21 8.14 29.34
N THR A 222 -6.77 7.41 28.32
CA THR A 222 -5.40 6.91 28.21
C THR A 222 -4.46 7.92 27.54
N GLU A 223 -3.15 7.69 27.66
CA GLU A 223 -2.14 8.52 27.01
C GLU A 223 -2.21 8.37 25.46
N PRO A 224 -2.26 9.48 24.72
CA PRO A 224 -2.35 9.44 23.27
C PRO A 224 -1.00 9.08 22.63
N CYS A 225 -1.05 8.63 21.38
CA CYS A 225 0.08 8.50 20.49
C CYS A 225 -0.45 8.65 19.06
N SER A 226 -0.77 9.90 18.70
CA SER A 226 -1.49 10.24 17.47
C SER A 226 -0.55 10.27 16.26
N LEU A 227 -0.02 9.11 15.87
CA LEU A 227 0.89 8.96 14.72
C LEU A 227 0.24 9.48 13.43
N LEU A 228 1.03 10.19 12.61
CA LEU A 228 0.58 10.72 11.32
C LEU A 228 0.02 9.64 10.39
N SER A 229 0.70 8.49 10.31
CA SER A 229 0.28 7.37 9.47
C SER A 229 -1.13 6.86 9.84
N SER A 230 -1.40 6.62 11.13
CA SER A 230 -2.71 6.20 11.61
C SER A 230 -3.79 7.27 11.42
N ALA A 231 -3.46 8.55 11.67
CA ALA A 231 -4.40 9.66 11.44
C ALA A 231 -4.89 9.68 9.99
N GLY A 232 -3.97 9.47 9.04
CA GLY A 232 -4.28 9.40 7.61
C GLY A 232 -5.21 8.24 7.25
N VAL A 233 -4.96 7.03 7.79
CA VAL A 233 -5.84 5.86 7.59
C VAL A 233 -7.28 6.16 8.03
N TYR A 234 -7.45 6.78 9.20
CA TYR A 234 -8.77 7.08 9.74
C TYR A 234 -9.49 8.14 8.90
N MET A 235 -8.76 9.17 8.44
CA MET A 235 -9.30 10.18 7.54
C MET A 235 -9.76 9.57 6.21
N ASP A 236 -8.99 8.65 5.62
CA ASP A 236 -9.39 7.93 4.41
C ASP A 236 -10.72 7.18 4.63
N ALA A 237 -10.81 6.40 5.71
CA ALA A 237 -11.99 5.62 6.04
C ALA A 237 -13.25 6.49 6.20
N TRP A 238 -13.16 7.61 6.92
CA TRP A 238 -14.31 8.49 7.13
C TRP A 238 -14.68 9.32 5.90
N CYS A 239 -13.71 9.83 5.15
CA CYS A 239 -14.00 10.52 3.89
C CYS A 239 -14.68 9.56 2.89
N TRP A 240 -14.20 8.31 2.82
CA TRP A 240 -14.82 7.29 2.00
C TRP A 240 -16.25 6.97 2.46
N LEU A 241 -16.46 6.77 3.77
CA LEU A 241 -17.77 6.42 4.31
C LEU A 241 -18.77 7.59 4.22
N TYR A 242 -18.31 8.83 4.39
CA TYR A 242 -19.07 10.03 4.09
C TYR A 242 -19.52 10.03 2.63
N ARG A 243 -18.59 9.82 1.69
CA ARG A 243 -18.91 9.79 0.26
C ARG A 243 -19.90 8.68 -0.10
N LYS A 244 -19.84 7.55 0.62
CA LYS A 244 -20.70 6.38 0.43
C LYS A 244 -22.11 6.56 0.98
N THR A 245 -22.25 7.25 2.11
CA THR A 245 -23.51 7.30 2.89
C THR A 245 -24.19 8.67 2.91
N GLY A 246 -23.44 9.75 2.68
CA GLY A 246 -23.88 11.13 2.86
C GLY A 246 -23.94 11.60 4.32
N ASP A 247 -23.50 10.78 5.29
CA ASP A 247 -23.54 11.15 6.71
C ASP A 247 -22.40 12.11 7.08
N ALA A 248 -22.77 13.39 7.22
CA ALA A 248 -21.84 14.49 7.49
C ALA A 248 -21.02 14.33 8.79
N THR A 249 -21.41 13.42 9.69
CA THR A 249 -20.65 13.08 10.89
C THR A 249 -19.24 12.63 10.55
N PHE A 250 -19.09 11.79 9.52
CA PHE A 250 -17.78 11.24 9.14
C PHE A 250 -16.87 12.32 8.54
N LEU A 251 -17.40 13.22 7.71
CA LEU A 251 -16.62 14.36 7.22
C LEU A 251 -16.17 15.26 8.37
N ALA A 252 -17.05 15.54 9.33
CA ALA A 252 -16.70 16.34 10.50
C ALA A 252 -15.59 15.68 11.34
N TRP A 253 -15.58 14.35 11.46
CA TRP A 253 -14.51 13.61 12.12
C TRP A 253 -13.18 13.71 11.37
N ALA A 254 -13.18 13.54 10.05
CA ALA A 254 -11.97 13.69 9.23
C ALA A 254 -11.38 15.11 9.34
N GLN A 255 -12.24 16.13 9.34
CA GLN A 255 -11.83 17.52 9.52
C GLN A 255 -11.23 17.77 10.91
N LYS A 256 -11.81 17.21 11.98
CA LYS A 256 -11.27 17.33 13.34
C LYS A 256 -9.93 16.62 13.50
N MET A 257 -9.78 15.44 12.92
CA MET A 257 -8.51 14.71 12.89
C MET A 257 -7.43 15.50 12.15
N ASN A 258 -7.76 16.06 10.99
CA ASN A 258 -6.84 16.93 10.27
C ASN A 258 -6.47 18.17 11.09
N ALA A 259 -7.45 18.79 11.77
CA ALA A 259 -7.18 19.93 12.63
C ALA A 259 -6.26 19.59 13.82
N LEU A 260 -6.36 18.40 14.40
CA LEU A 260 -5.41 17.90 15.41
C LEU A 260 -3.99 17.83 14.83
N VAL A 261 -3.85 17.24 13.65
CA VAL A 261 -2.54 17.09 12.99
C VAL A 261 -1.96 18.45 12.59
N ALA A 262 -2.76 19.31 11.96
CA ALA A 262 -2.36 20.61 11.46
C ALA A 262 -1.90 21.57 12.57
N LYS A 263 -2.45 21.47 13.79
CA LYS A 263 -1.98 22.23 14.96
C LYS A 263 -0.50 21.99 15.30
N ARG A 264 0.06 20.84 14.90
CA ARG A 264 1.46 20.48 15.16
C ARG A 264 2.41 21.01 14.07
N ARG A 265 1.89 21.56 12.99
CA ARG A 265 2.68 22.08 11.85
C ARG A 265 3.52 23.27 12.29
N SER A 266 4.82 23.25 11.99
CA SER A 266 5.70 24.39 12.22
C SER A 266 5.40 25.51 11.21
N ALA A 267 5.24 26.74 11.72
CA ALA A 267 5.05 27.92 10.87
C ALA A 267 6.32 28.29 10.07
N GLU A 268 7.50 27.91 10.55
CA GLU A 268 8.78 28.23 9.91
C GLU A 268 9.08 27.29 8.74
N THR A 269 8.90 25.99 8.97
CA THR A 269 9.34 24.97 8.01
C THR A 269 8.19 24.37 7.20
N GLY A 270 6.96 24.42 7.72
CA GLY A 270 5.81 23.68 7.21
C GLY A 270 5.82 22.18 7.55
N LEU A 271 6.83 21.69 8.29
CA LEU A 271 6.94 20.28 8.71
C LEU A 271 6.03 19.97 9.89
N ILE A 272 5.65 18.70 10.03
CA ILE A 272 4.78 18.19 11.09
C ILE A 272 5.55 17.08 11.83
N PRO A 273 5.63 17.12 13.17
CA PRO A 273 6.27 16.06 13.94
C PRO A 273 5.49 14.75 13.84
N THR A 274 6.18 13.63 14.01
CA THR A 274 5.59 12.28 13.84
C THR A 274 4.44 12.04 14.82
N ASP A 275 4.58 12.50 16.07
CA ASP A 275 3.52 12.52 17.09
C ASP A 275 3.80 13.59 18.17
N GLU A 276 2.88 13.70 19.12
CA GLU A 276 2.91 14.65 20.24
C GLU A 276 3.55 14.12 21.53
N VAL A 277 3.98 12.86 21.58
CA VAL A 277 4.43 12.19 22.82
C VAL A 277 5.84 11.62 22.71
N THR A 278 6.06 10.71 21.77
CA THR A 278 7.30 9.95 21.62
C THR A 278 8.34 10.65 20.75
N ARG A 279 7.90 11.51 19.82
CA ARG A 279 8.75 12.17 18.82
C ARG A 279 8.47 13.67 18.72
N THR A 280 8.24 14.32 19.84
CA THR A 280 7.92 15.74 19.91
C THR A 280 9.00 16.60 19.24
N GLY A 281 8.59 17.41 18.26
CA GLY A 281 9.48 18.31 17.52
C GLY A 281 10.35 17.62 16.46
N LEU A 282 10.32 16.29 16.36
CA LEU A 282 11.03 15.52 15.36
C LEU A 282 10.06 14.98 14.30
N MET A 283 10.44 15.15 13.05
CA MET A 283 9.84 14.46 11.93
C MET A 283 10.78 13.34 11.55
N VAL A 284 10.35 12.10 11.77
CA VAL A 284 11.17 10.93 11.50
C VAL A 284 10.58 10.15 10.34
N TYR A 285 11.47 9.71 9.45
CA TYR A 285 11.21 8.78 8.37
C TYR A 285 10.20 9.29 7.33
N ALA A 286 9.75 8.35 6.52
CA ALA A 286 8.65 8.48 5.59
C ALA A 286 7.24 8.46 6.23
N GLU A 287 7.10 8.29 7.57
CA GLU A 287 5.81 8.48 8.30
C GLU A 287 5.12 9.77 7.85
N ALA A 288 5.90 10.85 7.86
CA ALA A 288 5.48 12.20 7.52
C ALA A 288 5.17 12.35 6.03
N ALA A 289 6.09 11.96 5.16
CA ALA A 289 5.87 11.99 3.72
C ALA A 289 4.65 11.15 3.30
N SER A 290 4.25 10.18 4.11
CA SER A 290 3.10 9.31 3.85
C SER A 290 1.75 9.85 4.31
N PHE A 291 1.72 10.87 5.17
CA PHE A 291 0.46 11.51 5.57
C PHE A 291 -0.13 12.35 4.43
N ALA A 292 0.72 13.02 3.65
CA ALA A 292 0.26 13.82 2.52
C ALA A 292 -0.57 13.02 1.50
N PRO A 293 -0.18 11.81 1.09
CA PRO A 293 -1.04 10.93 0.30
C PRO A 293 -2.46 10.78 0.86
N TYR A 294 -2.65 10.60 2.17
CA TYR A 294 -4.01 10.51 2.74
C TYR A 294 -4.81 11.81 2.62
N LEU A 295 -4.17 12.98 2.75
CA LEU A 295 -4.81 14.26 2.46
C LEU A 295 -5.28 14.33 1.00
N LEU A 296 -4.44 13.85 0.08
CA LEU A 296 -4.74 13.85 -1.34
C LEU A 296 -5.80 12.79 -1.72
N ILE A 297 -5.84 11.64 -1.04
CA ILE A 297 -6.92 10.64 -1.14
C ILE A 297 -8.24 11.25 -0.66
N ALA A 298 -8.24 11.89 0.53
CA ALA A 298 -9.41 12.59 1.05
C ALA A 298 -9.90 13.66 0.06
N ALA A 299 -8.97 14.43 -0.52
CA ALA A 299 -9.29 15.43 -1.53
C ALA A 299 -9.94 14.86 -2.79
N ASP A 300 -9.46 13.71 -3.27
CA ASP A 300 -10.04 13.02 -4.43
C ASP A 300 -11.46 12.52 -4.14
N LEU A 301 -11.67 11.88 -2.97
CA LEU A 301 -12.98 11.39 -2.54
C LEU A 301 -14.03 12.49 -2.40
N LEU A 302 -13.62 13.67 -1.93
CA LEU A 302 -14.49 14.82 -1.67
C LEU A 302 -14.68 15.76 -2.87
N GLY A 303 -13.87 15.60 -3.93
CA GLY A 303 -13.89 16.50 -5.08
C GLY A 303 -13.59 17.96 -4.66
N LEU A 304 -14.50 18.89 -5.00
CA LEU A 304 -14.33 20.32 -4.69
C LEU A 304 -14.39 20.62 -3.18
N GLU A 305 -15.14 19.84 -2.40
CA GLU A 305 -15.18 20.00 -0.93
C GLU A 305 -13.84 19.62 -0.27
N GLY A 306 -12.97 18.94 -1.02
CA GLY A 306 -11.65 18.49 -0.58
C GLY A 306 -10.49 19.40 -0.96
N ASP A 307 -10.73 20.59 -1.51
CA ASP A 307 -9.66 21.46 -2.02
C ASP A 307 -8.66 21.89 -0.94
N ASP A 308 -9.11 22.10 0.30
CA ASP A 308 -8.22 22.40 1.42
C ASP A 308 -7.29 21.23 1.73
N PHE A 309 -7.80 19.99 1.75
CA PHE A 309 -6.97 18.79 1.89
C PHE A 309 -5.98 18.66 0.72
N ARG A 310 -6.42 18.99 -0.51
CA ARG A 310 -5.55 18.95 -1.69
C ARG A 310 -4.37 19.89 -1.54
N LYS A 311 -4.66 21.15 -1.21
CA LYS A 311 -3.66 22.19 -1.01
C LYS A 311 -2.70 21.79 0.11
N GLU A 312 -3.23 21.34 1.23
CA GLU A 312 -2.45 20.95 2.39
C GLU A 312 -1.50 19.78 2.11
N GLY A 313 -1.98 18.76 1.37
CA GLY A 313 -1.17 17.61 0.96
C GLY A 313 -0.02 17.99 0.03
N ILE A 314 -0.28 18.83 -0.98
CA ILE A 314 0.77 19.35 -1.88
C ILE A 314 1.78 20.18 -1.10
N GLU A 315 1.33 21.15 -0.30
CA GLU A 315 2.21 22.04 0.47
C GLU A 315 3.08 21.25 1.44
N TYR A 316 2.55 20.18 2.03
CA TYR A 316 3.32 19.34 2.94
C TYR A 316 4.42 18.52 2.23
N LEU A 317 4.13 17.91 1.07
CA LEU A 317 5.17 17.23 0.27
C LEU A 317 6.27 18.20 -0.18
N LEU A 318 5.90 19.42 -0.58
CA LEU A 318 6.86 20.44 -0.98
C LEU A 318 7.71 20.94 0.19
N ALA A 319 7.12 21.10 1.38
CA ALA A 319 7.87 21.40 2.59
C ALA A 319 8.85 20.27 2.92
N TYR A 320 8.41 19.01 2.86
CA TYR A 320 9.28 17.84 3.04
C TYR A 320 10.43 17.86 2.03
N GLN A 321 10.14 17.99 0.74
CA GLN A 321 11.16 18.03 -0.32
C GLN A 321 12.19 19.15 -0.08
N LYS A 322 11.75 20.34 0.33
CA LYS A 322 12.64 21.48 0.58
C LYS A 322 13.69 21.19 1.66
N TRP A 323 13.30 20.50 2.73
CA TRP A 323 14.15 20.32 3.92
C TRP A 323 14.83 18.96 3.98
N ALA A 324 14.19 17.90 3.46
CA ALA A 324 14.70 16.53 3.54
C ALA A 324 15.67 16.21 2.40
N TYR A 325 15.47 16.77 1.20
CA TYR A 325 16.32 16.47 0.06
C TYR A 325 17.68 17.17 0.17
N THR A 326 18.74 16.42 -0.14
CA THR A 326 20.07 16.97 -0.40
C THR A 326 20.55 16.53 -1.78
N PRO A 327 21.02 17.46 -2.65
CA PRO A 327 21.62 17.07 -3.93
C PRO A 327 23.00 16.42 -3.75
N LYS A 328 23.60 16.52 -2.55
CA LYS A 328 24.92 15.98 -2.25
C LYS A 328 25.01 15.54 -0.79
N ARG A 329 24.86 14.24 -0.55
CA ARG A 329 25.18 13.59 0.72
C ARG A 329 26.68 13.72 0.99
N ASP A 330 27.05 13.86 2.25
CA ASP A 330 28.45 13.92 2.67
C ASP A 330 29.16 12.56 2.68
N ASP A 331 28.41 11.45 2.70
CA ASP A 331 28.95 10.08 2.70
C ASP A 331 29.26 9.53 1.30
N THR A 332 28.40 9.81 0.33
CA THR A 332 28.44 9.22 -1.01
C THR A 332 28.67 10.26 -2.11
N GLY A 333 28.49 11.54 -1.81
CA GLY A 333 28.59 12.64 -2.78
C GLY A 333 27.44 12.72 -3.80
N GLY A 334 26.48 11.80 -3.76
CA GLY A 334 25.29 11.79 -4.61
C GLY A 334 24.05 12.36 -3.93
N PRO A 335 22.90 12.45 -4.61
CA PRO A 335 21.67 12.95 -4.03
C PRO A 335 21.08 11.97 -3.01
N GLY A 336 20.24 12.49 -2.11
CA GLY A 336 19.56 11.67 -1.11
C GLY A 336 18.59 12.45 -0.24
N TYR A 337 18.06 11.75 0.75
CA TYR A 337 17.11 12.30 1.73
C TYR A 337 17.63 12.06 3.14
N TYR A 338 17.48 13.05 4.02
CA TYR A 338 17.71 12.86 5.45
C TYR A 338 16.66 11.94 6.05
N ASP A 339 17.08 11.09 7.00
CA ASP A 339 16.20 10.13 7.68
C ASP A 339 15.24 10.83 8.65
N ALA A 340 15.74 11.85 9.34
CA ALA A 340 14.97 12.63 10.30
C ALA A 340 15.30 14.12 10.21
N LEU A 341 14.32 14.97 10.54
CA LEU A 341 14.48 16.41 10.62
C LEU A 341 13.93 16.97 11.93
N ASP A 342 14.60 17.98 12.45
CA ASP A 342 14.01 18.88 13.44
C ASP A 342 12.92 19.74 12.76
N THR A 343 11.70 19.68 13.27
CA THR A 343 10.54 20.33 12.63
C THR A 343 10.57 21.85 12.71
N GLN A 344 11.30 22.45 13.64
CA GLN A 344 11.32 23.91 13.79
C GLN A 344 12.41 24.56 12.94
N THR A 345 13.51 23.86 12.74
CA THR A 345 14.68 24.37 12.02
C THR A 345 14.87 23.77 10.63
N GLY A 346 14.22 22.64 10.35
CA GLY A 346 14.39 21.87 9.11
C GLY A 346 15.78 21.23 9.00
N LYS A 347 16.58 21.24 10.07
CA LYS A 347 17.92 20.65 10.07
C LYS A 347 17.85 19.13 10.24
N PRO A 348 18.82 18.38 9.70
CA PRO A 348 18.93 16.94 9.95
C PRO A 348 18.99 16.64 11.45
N ALA A 349 18.17 15.69 11.88
CA ALA A 349 18.22 15.11 13.21
C ALA A 349 18.82 13.70 13.13
N ASP A 350 19.43 13.25 14.23
CA ASP A 350 19.93 11.88 14.35
C ASP A 350 18.94 11.08 15.21
N VAL A 351 18.31 10.08 14.60
CA VAL A 351 17.44 9.13 15.28
C VAL A 351 18.00 7.73 15.04
N GLY A 352 18.57 7.13 16.09
CA GLY A 352 19.10 5.77 16.01
C GLY A 352 20.42 5.63 15.24
N GLY A 353 21.22 6.70 15.11
CA GLY A 353 22.51 6.69 14.43
C GLY A 353 22.43 6.74 12.90
N LYS A 354 21.22 6.89 12.36
CA LYS A 354 20.96 7.04 10.93
C LYS A 354 20.82 8.52 10.59
N ARG A 355 21.50 8.92 9.50
CA ARG A 355 21.44 10.30 9.00
C ARG A 355 20.67 10.41 7.69
N TYR A 356 20.77 9.41 6.83
CA TYR A 356 20.14 9.40 5.51
C TYR A 356 19.27 8.17 5.33
N LEU A 357 18.24 8.32 4.52
CA LEU A 357 17.52 7.18 3.95
C LEU A 357 18.42 6.48 2.95
N GLU A 358 18.47 5.15 3.05
CA GLU A 358 19.13 4.34 2.05
C GLU A 358 18.24 4.18 0.80
N PRO A 359 18.83 4.03 -0.40
CA PRO A 359 18.06 3.82 -1.62
C PRO A 359 17.19 2.55 -1.54
N TRP A 360 17.80 1.48 -1.05
CA TRP A 360 17.19 0.16 -0.84
C TRP A 360 17.62 -0.30 0.53
N GLN A 361 16.68 -0.47 1.45
CA GLN A 361 16.97 -0.98 2.78
C GLN A 361 15.74 -1.67 3.34
N TRP A 362 15.96 -2.90 3.81
CA TRP A 362 15.01 -3.54 4.68
C TRP A 362 15.18 -3.05 6.11
N THR A 363 14.10 -2.54 6.68
CA THR A 363 13.90 -2.38 8.12
C THR A 363 12.49 -2.88 8.45
N ASP A 364 12.22 -3.19 9.72
CA ASP A 364 10.85 -3.51 10.15
C ASP A 364 9.85 -2.39 9.81
N ASN A 365 10.34 -1.15 9.60
CA ASN A 365 9.55 0.02 9.24
C ASN A 365 9.62 0.41 7.74
N HIS A 366 10.31 -0.38 6.90
CA HIS A 366 10.48 -0.16 5.46
C HIS A 366 10.94 1.26 5.10
N GLU A 367 12.00 1.73 5.79
CA GLU A 367 12.50 3.11 5.68
C GLU A 367 13.52 3.25 4.55
N HIS A 368 13.06 3.63 3.36
CA HIS A 368 13.94 3.86 2.21
C HIS A 368 13.42 4.98 1.29
N VAL A 369 14.27 5.42 0.34
CA VAL A 369 13.93 6.51 -0.59
C VAL A 369 12.70 6.20 -1.46
N GLY A 370 12.39 4.92 -1.69
CA GLY A 370 11.26 4.52 -2.53
C GLY A 370 9.90 4.90 -1.94
N VAL A 371 9.78 5.03 -0.62
CA VAL A 371 8.57 5.55 0.02
C VAL A 371 8.34 7.02 -0.35
N ILE A 372 9.42 7.80 -0.48
CA ILE A 372 9.36 9.20 -0.91
C ILE A 372 8.94 9.30 -2.37
N LEU A 373 9.49 8.44 -3.23
CA LEU A 373 9.07 8.32 -4.62
C LEU A 373 7.57 7.96 -4.71
N ALA A 374 7.10 6.99 -3.93
CA ALA A 374 5.70 6.58 -3.95
C ALA A 374 4.75 7.71 -3.49
N SER A 375 5.09 8.42 -2.42
CA SER A 375 4.32 9.60 -1.98
C SER A 375 4.29 10.72 -3.03
N ALA A 376 5.44 11.02 -3.65
CA ALA A 376 5.53 12.04 -4.68
C ALA A 376 4.78 11.64 -5.96
N ALA A 377 4.92 10.38 -6.38
CA ALA A 377 4.25 9.81 -7.55
C ALA A 377 2.73 9.78 -7.34
N PHE A 378 2.28 9.41 -6.15
CA PHE A 378 0.88 9.53 -5.75
C PHE A 378 0.39 10.98 -5.93
N GLY A 379 1.11 11.93 -5.32
CA GLY A 379 0.70 13.32 -5.36
C GLY A 379 0.72 13.93 -6.77
N TYR A 380 1.73 13.61 -7.58
CA TYR A 380 1.77 14.01 -8.99
C TYR A 380 0.63 13.36 -9.79
N GLY A 381 0.40 12.06 -9.62
CA GLY A 381 -0.68 11.33 -10.27
C GLY A 381 -2.06 11.92 -9.97
N ALA A 382 -2.32 12.27 -8.71
CA ALA A 382 -3.60 12.80 -8.25
C ALA A 382 -3.84 14.28 -8.63
N THR A 383 -2.78 15.07 -8.84
CA THR A 383 -2.90 16.54 -8.98
C THR A 383 -2.41 17.05 -10.33
N GLY A 384 -1.43 16.40 -10.93
CA GLY A 384 -0.65 16.93 -12.07
C GLY A 384 0.26 18.11 -11.71
N ASP A 385 0.51 18.37 -10.42
CA ASP A 385 1.41 19.45 -10.01
C ASP A 385 2.86 19.12 -10.37
N ASP A 386 3.41 19.83 -11.37
CA ASP A 386 4.77 19.60 -11.87
C ASP A 386 5.86 19.75 -10.78
N ARG A 387 5.61 20.46 -9.69
CA ARG A 387 6.56 20.54 -8.57
C ARG A 387 6.72 19.19 -7.88
N LEU A 388 5.66 18.38 -7.85
CA LEU A 388 5.71 17.00 -7.34
C LEU A 388 6.37 16.06 -8.36
N ARG A 389 6.29 16.34 -9.66
CA ARG A 389 7.09 15.62 -10.67
C ARG A 389 8.58 15.84 -10.45
N VAL A 390 9.01 17.06 -10.15
CA VAL A 390 10.41 17.37 -9.80
C VAL A 390 10.85 16.60 -8.55
N MET A 391 9.97 16.44 -7.55
CA MET A 391 10.22 15.59 -6.38
C MET A 391 10.36 14.11 -6.77
N CYS A 392 9.54 13.60 -7.69
CA CYS A 392 9.69 12.24 -8.23
C CYS A 392 11.05 12.06 -8.91
N ASP A 393 11.45 12.98 -9.77
CA ASP A 393 12.74 12.94 -10.48
C ASP A 393 13.92 12.93 -9.48
N SER A 394 13.82 13.74 -8.42
CA SER A 394 14.82 13.78 -7.33
C SER A 394 14.92 12.45 -6.57
N ALA A 395 13.77 11.83 -6.28
CA ALA A 395 13.73 10.53 -5.62
C ALA A 395 14.25 9.40 -6.53
N ILE A 396 13.92 9.40 -7.82
CA ILE A 396 14.45 8.43 -8.81
C ILE A 396 15.98 8.51 -8.88
N GLU A 397 16.54 9.72 -8.89
CA GLU A 397 18.00 9.91 -8.88
C GLU A 397 18.63 9.35 -7.58
N ALA A 398 18.04 9.66 -6.42
CA ALA A 398 18.48 9.16 -5.13
C ALA A 398 18.34 7.63 -4.97
N MET A 399 17.38 7.00 -5.65
CA MET A 399 17.21 5.54 -5.67
C MET A 399 18.36 4.80 -6.38
N ARG A 400 19.11 5.47 -7.27
CA ARG A 400 20.25 4.89 -8.00
C ARG A 400 19.93 3.52 -8.60
N ILE A 401 18.77 3.40 -9.25
CA ILE A 401 18.23 2.12 -9.74
C ILE A 401 19.24 1.35 -10.60
N PRO A 402 19.86 1.94 -11.65
CA PRO A 402 20.77 1.18 -12.52
C PRO A 402 22.00 0.66 -11.78
N GLN A 403 22.54 1.46 -10.86
CA GLN A 403 23.70 1.06 -10.07
C GLN A 403 23.34 -0.07 -9.09
N SER A 404 22.17 0.02 -8.46
CA SER A 404 21.72 -1.00 -7.50
C SER A 404 21.47 -2.36 -8.17
N ILE A 405 20.96 -2.35 -9.42
CA ILE A 405 20.85 -3.55 -10.25
C ILE A 405 22.23 -4.10 -10.62
N ALA A 406 23.17 -3.23 -11.04
CA ALA A 406 24.53 -3.64 -11.41
C ALA A 406 25.33 -4.23 -10.23
N GLU A 407 25.08 -3.72 -9.02
CA GLU A 407 25.63 -4.22 -7.76
C GLU A 407 24.93 -5.50 -7.25
N ASN A 408 23.89 -5.97 -7.97
CA ASN A 408 23.05 -7.09 -7.58
C ASN A 408 22.53 -6.95 -6.14
N LYS A 409 22.08 -5.75 -5.78
CA LYS A 409 21.51 -5.49 -4.46
C LYS A 409 20.23 -6.29 -4.25
N THR A 410 20.09 -6.88 -3.07
CA THR A 410 18.84 -7.44 -2.61
C THR A 410 17.75 -6.35 -2.60
N MET A 411 16.60 -6.65 -3.19
CA MET A 411 15.43 -5.76 -3.18
C MET A 411 14.24 -6.54 -2.65
N LEU A 412 13.63 -6.03 -1.57
CA LEU A 412 12.41 -6.63 -1.05
C LEU A 412 11.28 -6.42 -2.06
N SER A 413 10.37 -7.40 -2.15
CA SER A 413 9.26 -7.36 -3.10
C SER A 413 8.38 -6.12 -2.96
N CYS A 414 8.03 -5.73 -1.72
CA CYS A 414 7.26 -4.51 -1.47
C CYS A 414 7.96 -3.25 -1.98
N ASP A 415 9.27 -3.12 -1.74
CA ASP A 415 10.06 -1.94 -2.10
C ASP A 415 10.15 -1.81 -3.62
N ALA A 416 10.52 -2.90 -4.31
CA ALA A 416 10.60 -2.93 -5.75
C ALA A 416 9.22 -2.72 -6.40
N GLY A 417 8.18 -3.36 -5.84
CA GLY A 417 6.80 -3.18 -6.27
C GLY A 417 6.35 -1.72 -6.17
N GLY A 418 6.62 -1.05 -5.04
CA GLY A 418 6.29 0.37 -4.84
C GLY A 418 7.00 1.28 -5.84
N VAL A 419 8.29 1.04 -6.11
CA VAL A 419 9.06 1.82 -7.09
C VAL A 419 8.55 1.62 -8.52
N ILE A 420 8.27 0.37 -8.92
CA ILE A 420 7.72 0.05 -10.25
C ILE A 420 6.37 0.75 -10.45
N MET A 421 5.44 0.60 -9.50
CA MET A 421 4.12 1.21 -9.62
C MET A 421 4.21 2.75 -9.64
N SER A 422 5.14 3.34 -8.89
CA SER A 422 5.38 4.78 -8.90
C SER A 422 5.80 5.26 -10.29
N LEU A 423 6.74 4.57 -10.94
CA LEU A 423 7.18 4.89 -12.31
C LEU A 423 6.03 4.76 -13.32
N VAL A 424 5.22 3.70 -13.21
CA VAL A 424 4.02 3.52 -14.05
C VAL A 424 3.02 4.64 -13.84
N THR A 425 2.80 5.07 -12.59
CA THR A 425 1.90 6.18 -12.25
C THR A 425 2.37 7.49 -12.88
N ILE A 426 3.65 7.80 -12.77
CA ILE A 426 4.21 9.02 -13.35
C ILE A 426 4.07 8.98 -14.88
N ALA A 427 4.36 7.83 -15.51
CA ALA A 427 4.18 7.63 -16.95
C ALA A 427 2.71 7.85 -17.37
N ARG A 428 1.76 7.24 -16.66
CA ARG A 428 0.32 7.39 -16.92
C ARG A 428 -0.13 8.84 -16.86
N ARG A 429 0.35 9.60 -15.87
CA ARG A 429 -0.05 11.00 -15.69
C ARG A 429 0.61 11.95 -16.69
N SER A 430 1.90 11.76 -16.95
CA SER A 430 2.69 12.67 -17.79
C SER A 430 2.60 12.35 -19.29
N GLY A 431 2.30 11.10 -19.65
CA GLY A 431 2.47 10.58 -21.00
C GLY A 431 3.95 10.35 -21.39
N ASP A 432 4.90 10.51 -20.46
CA ASP A 432 6.32 10.37 -20.72
C ASP A 432 6.78 8.92 -20.54
N THR A 433 7.11 8.26 -21.65
CA THR A 433 7.50 6.85 -21.68
C THR A 433 8.86 6.58 -21.03
N ARG A 434 9.68 7.61 -20.77
CA ARG A 434 11.00 7.45 -20.12
C ARG A 434 10.88 6.83 -18.73
N TYR A 435 9.76 7.03 -18.03
CA TYR A 435 9.51 6.40 -16.73
C TYR A 435 9.28 4.88 -16.87
N LEU A 436 8.62 4.42 -17.94
CA LEU A 436 8.52 2.99 -18.25
C LEU A 436 9.86 2.40 -18.69
N GLU A 437 10.65 3.15 -19.46
CA GLU A 437 12.01 2.75 -19.83
C GLU A 437 12.92 2.62 -18.60
N THR A 438 12.71 3.46 -17.59
CA THR A 438 13.39 3.39 -16.29
C THR A 438 12.92 2.18 -15.47
N ALA A 439 11.63 1.83 -15.53
CA ALA A 439 11.08 0.68 -14.83
C ALA A 439 11.51 -0.67 -15.44
N ARG A 440 11.66 -0.74 -16.77
CA ARG A 440 11.99 -1.97 -17.50
C ARG A 440 13.15 -2.79 -16.91
N PRO A 441 14.37 -2.24 -16.72
CA PRO A 441 15.48 -3.03 -16.18
C PRO A 441 15.22 -3.51 -14.74
N LEU A 442 14.44 -2.76 -13.95
CA LEU A 442 14.04 -3.17 -12.60
C LEU A 442 13.05 -4.34 -12.66
N VAL A 443 12.06 -4.31 -13.57
CA VAL A 443 11.12 -5.42 -13.82
C VAL A 443 11.86 -6.68 -14.26
N GLU A 444 12.79 -6.55 -15.21
CA GLU A 444 13.63 -7.68 -15.66
C GLU A 444 14.48 -8.25 -14.51
N TYR A 445 15.03 -7.38 -13.67
CA TYR A 445 15.82 -7.78 -12.50
C TYR A 445 14.97 -8.55 -11.49
N VAL A 446 13.81 -8.04 -11.08
CA VAL A 446 12.95 -8.72 -10.09
C VAL A 446 12.33 -10.00 -10.62
N LEU A 447 12.01 -10.09 -11.92
CA LEU A 447 11.59 -11.37 -12.50
C LEU A 447 12.72 -12.40 -12.42
N LYS A 448 13.97 -11.99 -12.65
CA LYS A 448 15.11 -12.90 -12.52
C LYS A 448 15.37 -13.33 -11.07
N GLN A 449 15.24 -12.42 -10.11
CA GLN A 449 15.60 -12.68 -8.70
C GLN A 449 14.44 -13.27 -7.88
N ASN A 450 13.23 -12.77 -8.10
CA ASN A 450 12.08 -13.00 -7.24
C ASN A 450 11.03 -13.94 -7.86
N TYR A 451 11.07 -14.26 -9.15
CA TYR A 451 10.07 -15.17 -9.74
C TYR A 451 10.60 -16.60 -9.88
N LYS A 452 9.99 -17.54 -9.14
CA LYS A 452 10.42 -18.94 -9.06
C LYS A 452 9.21 -19.87 -8.94
N ASN A 453 9.20 -20.94 -9.74
CA ASN A 453 8.18 -22.00 -9.68
C ASN A 453 6.73 -21.49 -9.73
N GLY A 454 6.47 -20.45 -10.53
CA GLY A 454 5.15 -19.86 -10.64
C GLY A 454 4.79 -18.89 -9.52
N CYS A 455 5.71 -18.50 -8.63
CA CYS A 455 5.46 -17.54 -7.56
C CYS A 455 6.48 -16.41 -7.51
N PHE A 456 6.03 -15.24 -7.04
CA PHE A 456 6.92 -14.17 -6.60
C PHE A 456 7.34 -14.42 -5.15
N THR A 457 8.65 -14.35 -4.88
CA THR A 457 9.25 -14.57 -3.56
C THR A 457 9.53 -13.26 -2.84
N SER A 458 9.69 -13.28 -1.53
CA SER A 458 9.92 -12.09 -0.71
C SER A 458 11.09 -11.24 -1.18
N GLY A 459 12.16 -11.85 -1.69
CA GLY A 459 13.40 -11.16 -2.01
C GLY A 459 14.25 -10.85 -0.77
N MET A 460 13.96 -11.45 0.38
CA MET A 460 14.78 -11.27 1.58
C MET A 460 16.13 -11.99 1.43
N GLU A 461 17.22 -11.32 1.80
CA GLU A 461 18.56 -11.89 1.69
C GLU A 461 18.79 -13.03 2.69
N GLY A 462 19.38 -14.13 2.23
CA GLY A 462 19.67 -15.30 3.08
C GLY A 462 18.43 -16.02 3.60
N LYS A 463 17.25 -15.64 3.11
CA LYS A 463 15.94 -16.16 3.44
C LYS A 463 15.47 -16.96 2.22
N GLY A 464 15.06 -18.22 2.41
CA GLY A 464 14.70 -19.15 1.34
C GLY A 464 13.63 -18.66 0.35
N ASP A 465 13.32 -19.50 -0.63
CA ASP A 465 12.42 -19.17 -1.72
C ASP A 465 10.94 -19.27 -1.29
N TYR A 466 10.48 -18.24 -0.57
CA TYR A 466 9.12 -18.13 -0.05
C TYR A 466 8.36 -16.99 -0.71
N TYR A 467 7.13 -17.26 -1.16
CA TYR A 467 6.11 -16.21 -1.23
C TYR A 467 5.83 -15.73 0.18
N CYS A 468 5.73 -14.43 0.36
CA CYS A 468 5.36 -13.82 1.62
C CYS A 468 4.47 -12.60 1.39
N ALA A 469 3.22 -12.70 1.83
CA ALA A 469 2.22 -11.64 1.71
C ALA A 469 2.75 -10.34 2.33
N ARG A 470 3.29 -10.43 3.55
CA ARG A 470 3.82 -9.27 4.27
C ARG A 470 5.07 -8.65 3.66
N ALA A 471 5.96 -9.45 3.08
CA ALA A 471 7.12 -8.93 2.33
C ALA A 471 6.71 -8.31 0.98
N GLY A 472 5.42 -8.30 0.66
CA GLY A 472 4.85 -7.67 -0.52
C GLY A 472 5.01 -8.47 -1.80
N SER A 473 5.13 -9.80 -1.73
CA SER A 473 5.20 -10.64 -2.95
C SER A 473 3.98 -10.45 -3.87
N GLY A 474 2.78 -10.37 -3.29
CA GLY A 474 1.55 -10.05 -4.05
C GLY A 474 1.57 -8.63 -4.63
N TYR A 475 2.14 -7.66 -3.90
CA TYR A 475 2.29 -6.28 -4.40
C TYR A 475 3.28 -6.18 -5.55
N LEU A 476 4.41 -6.89 -5.47
CA LEU A 476 5.33 -6.98 -6.59
C LEU A 476 4.63 -7.51 -7.84
N ALA A 477 3.83 -8.58 -7.71
CA ALA A 477 3.06 -9.12 -8.82
C ALA A 477 2.06 -8.10 -9.39
N SER A 478 1.35 -7.35 -8.53
CA SER A 478 0.43 -6.28 -8.94
C SER A 478 1.14 -5.15 -9.70
N SER A 479 2.30 -4.70 -9.21
CA SER A 479 3.09 -3.66 -9.87
C SER A 479 3.70 -4.11 -11.19
N VAL A 480 4.15 -5.35 -11.28
CA VAL A 480 4.64 -5.96 -12.53
C VAL A 480 3.52 -6.08 -13.55
N LEU A 481 2.30 -6.43 -13.11
CA LEU A 481 1.11 -6.43 -13.97
C LEU A 481 0.78 -5.04 -14.51
N ALA A 482 0.80 -4.02 -13.64
CA ALA A 482 0.60 -2.63 -14.03
C ALA A 482 1.63 -2.16 -15.06
N TYR A 483 2.89 -2.55 -14.90
CA TYR A 483 3.93 -2.27 -15.89
C TYR A 483 3.65 -2.95 -17.25
N ALA A 484 3.25 -4.22 -17.24
CA ALA A 484 2.91 -4.95 -18.47
C ALA A 484 1.75 -4.27 -19.21
N LEU A 485 0.68 -3.92 -18.50
CA LEU A 485 -0.48 -3.19 -19.07
C LEU A 485 -0.05 -1.84 -19.66
N ALA A 486 0.71 -1.05 -18.90
CA ALA A 486 1.21 0.25 -19.34
C ALA A 486 2.10 0.14 -20.60
N SER A 487 2.95 -0.87 -20.67
CA SER A 487 3.89 -1.07 -21.78
C SER A 487 3.22 -1.52 -23.09
N HIS A 488 2.00 -2.07 -22.98
CA HIS A 488 1.15 -2.46 -24.12
C HIS A 488 0.04 -1.43 -24.40
N GLY A 489 0.18 -0.18 -23.93
CA GLY A 489 -0.78 0.89 -24.23
C GLY A 489 -2.10 0.81 -23.45
N LEU A 490 -2.27 -0.18 -22.56
CA LEU A 490 -3.48 -0.42 -21.77
C LEU A 490 -3.47 0.41 -20.47
N MET A 491 -3.19 1.71 -20.57
CA MET A 491 -3.06 2.60 -19.40
C MET A 491 -4.35 2.76 -18.59
N ASP A 492 -5.51 2.66 -19.25
CA ASP A 492 -6.81 2.67 -18.57
C ASP A 492 -7.06 1.36 -17.81
N GLU A 493 -6.31 0.31 -18.14
CA GLU A 493 -6.31 -0.95 -17.41
C GLU A 493 -5.34 -0.96 -16.22
N VAL A 494 -4.49 0.05 -16.07
CA VAL A 494 -3.62 0.13 -14.88
C VAL A 494 -4.47 0.49 -13.66
N PRO A 495 -4.34 -0.25 -12.54
CA PRO A 495 -5.01 0.09 -11.29
C PRO A 495 -4.81 1.57 -10.91
N PRO A 496 -5.81 2.22 -10.29
CA PRO A 496 -5.69 3.62 -9.91
C PRO A 496 -4.52 3.84 -8.96
N VAL A 497 -4.01 5.07 -8.97
CA VAL A 497 -2.93 5.60 -8.13
C VAL A 497 -3.14 5.29 -6.64
N ARG A 498 -4.40 5.11 -6.19
CA ARG A 498 -4.73 4.70 -4.82
C ARG A 498 -4.08 3.38 -4.40
N ASP A 499 -3.76 2.49 -5.33
CA ASP A 499 -3.20 1.16 -5.05
C ASP A 499 -1.65 1.17 -4.92
N LEU A 500 -1.01 2.34 -5.02
CA LEU A 500 0.45 2.53 -5.05
C LEU A 500 1.23 2.13 -3.80
N GLN A 501 0.56 2.07 -2.65
CA GLN A 501 1.23 2.32 -1.37
C GLN A 501 1.32 1.10 -0.47
N GLY A 502 0.77 -0.02 -0.90
CA GLY A 502 0.68 -1.20 -0.06
C GLY A 502 2.03 -1.78 0.35
N GLY A 503 3.13 -1.44 -0.33
CA GLY A 503 4.48 -1.88 0.10
C GLY A 503 5.11 -1.06 1.24
N LEU A 504 4.52 0.06 1.66
CA LEU A 504 5.24 1.10 2.41
C LEU A 504 5.17 0.95 3.93
N ARG A 505 4.20 0.18 4.44
CA ARG A 505 4.03 -0.10 5.87
C ARG A 505 3.31 -1.42 6.07
N PHE A 506 4.09 -2.47 6.16
CA PHE A 506 3.67 -3.73 6.74
C PHE A 506 4.31 -3.98 8.09
#